data_AF-R9LV02-F1
#
_entry.id   AF-R9LV02-F1
#
_cell.length_a   1.000
_cell.length_b   1.000
_cell.length_c   1.000
_cell.angle_alpha   90.00
_cell.angle_beta   90.00
_cell.angle_gamma   90.00
#
_symmetry.space_group_name_H-M   'P 1'
#
loop_
_entity.id
_entity.type
_entity.pdbx_description
1 polymer ?
#
loop_
_entity_poly.entity_id
_entity_poly.type
_entity_poly.pdbx_seq_one_letter_code
_entity_poly.pdbx_strand_id
1 'polypeptide(L)'
;MKKLAVLFICALLLSACSPKKAEKSMVVYYSDDDGIEELATKIADHTDSELFRIVPKKDYSSLNEKIDNKKELSAEEIKDMQSTSLLLEQSVPDDWDECDTIYIGFPVSSVMAAPAPVALFLSQNDLKNKTFIPFTIGTQDALDHARESLTFNGARKGWKDGKAFPENYTDLEIEEWVHAENEK
;
A
#
# COMPACT_ATOMS: atom_id res chain seq x y z
N MET A 1 -21.73 -49.46 53.66
CA MET A 1 -22.58 -48.90 52.57
C MET A 1 -21.92 -47.62 52.08
N LYS A 2 -21.82 -47.48 50.75
CA LYS A 2 -20.84 -46.65 50.01
C LYS A 2 -21.08 -45.14 50.21
N LYS A 3 -20.01 -44.36 50.47
CA LYS A 3 -20.04 -42.89 50.37
C LYS A 3 -19.91 -42.51 48.90
N LEU A 4 -20.89 -41.78 48.38
CA LEU A 4 -20.95 -41.28 47.01
C LEU A 4 -20.18 -39.96 46.95
N ALA A 5 -19.01 -39.95 46.31
CA ALA A 5 -18.30 -38.73 45.98
C ALA A 5 -18.78 -38.23 44.62
N VAL A 6 -19.51 -37.12 44.61
CA VAL A 6 -19.88 -36.38 43.39
C VAL A 6 -18.69 -35.51 43.02
N LEU A 7 -17.95 -35.91 41.99
CA LEU A 7 -16.85 -35.13 41.43
C LEU A 7 -17.42 -34.19 40.36
N PHE A 8 -17.66 -32.94 40.73
CA PHE A 8 -18.10 -31.88 39.82
C PHE A 8 -16.86 -31.36 39.07
N ILE A 9 -16.56 -31.94 37.91
CA ILE A 9 -15.53 -31.43 37.00
C ILE A 9 -16.15 -30.25 36.24
N CYS A 10 -15.96 -29.04 36.76
CA CYS A 10 -16.11 -27.82 35.97
C CYS A 10 -15.02 -27.82 34.90
N ALA A 11 -15.36 -28.24 33.69
CA ALA A 11 -14.58 -27.96 32.50
C ALA A 11 -14.68 -26.44 32.23
N LEU A 12 -13.76 -25.68 32.84
CA LEU A 12 -13.45 -24.32 32.42
C LEU A 12 -12.89 -24.40 31.00
N LEU A 13 -13.75 -24.18 30.02
CA LEU A 13 -13.33 -23.81 28.67
C LEU A 13 -12.69 -22.43 28.79
N LEU A 14 -11.39 -22.41 29.09
CA LEU A 14 -10.52 -21.29 28.78
C LEU A 14 -10.53 -21.17 27.26
N SER A 15 -11.40 -20.31 26.73
CA SER A 15 -11.17 -19.74 25.41
C SER A 15 -9.80 -19.07 25.49
N ALA A 16 -8.78 -19.76 25.00
CA ALA A 16 -7.50 -19.16 24.69
C ALA A 16 -7.77 -18.16 23.58
N CYS A 17 -8.08 -16.92 23.96
CA CYS A 17 -7.91 -15.80 23.05
C CYS A 17 -6.41 -15.78 22.77
N SER A 18 -6.02 -16.32 21.60
CA SER A 18 -4.64 -16.19 21.16
C SER A 18 -4.37 -14.69 21.08
N PRO A 19 -3.26 -14.17 21.66
CA PRO A 19 -2.92 -12.78 21.48
C PRO A 19 -2.85 -12.51 19.97
N LYS A 20 -3.73 -11.64 19.46
CA LYS A 20 -3.60 -11.08 18.11
C LYS A 20 -2.20 -10.48 18.07
N LYS A 21 -1.31 -11.04 17.23
CA LYS A 21 0.02 -10.47 16.96
C LYS A 21 -0.21 -8.98 16.70
N ALA A 22 0.56 -8.10 17.35
CA ALA A 22 0.50 -6.68 17.03
C ALA A 22 0.74 -6.54 15.52
N GLU A 23 -0.27 -6.04 14.79
CA GLU A 23 -0.21 -5.91 13.34
C GLU A 23 0.76 -4.76 13.03
N LYS A 24 2.01 -5.11 12.71
CA LYS A 24 3.00 -4.13 12.24
C LYS A 24 2.56 -3.64 10.86
N SER A 25 2.55 -2.33 10.67
CA SER A 25 2.20 -1.69 9.40
C SER A 25 3.38 -0.94 8.80
N MET A 26 3.34 -0.78 7.48
CA MET A 26 4.31 -0.02 6.71
C MET A 26 3.57 0.90 5.74
N VAL A 27 4.09 2.12 5.56
CA VAL A 27 3.68 3.01 4.48
C VAL A 27 4.70 2.90 3.36
N VAL A 28 4.27 2.35 2.23
CA VAL A 28 5.05 2.26 1.00
C VAL A 28 4.53 3.31 0.03
N TYR A 29 5.39 4.10 -0.61
CA TYR A 29 4.91 5.08 -1.59
C TYR A 29 5.84 5.29 -2.77
N TYR A 30 5.26 5.65 -3.91
CA TYR A 30 5.94 6.24 -5.05
C TYR A 30 5.44 7.67 -5.23
N SER A 31 6.33 8.60 -5.57
CA SER A 31 5.95 10.00 -5.81
C SER A 31 6.76 10.59 -6.96
N ASP A 32 6.05 11.21 -7.91
CA ASP A 32 6.66 12.02 -8.98
C ASP A 32 7.05 13.42 -8.47
N ASP A 33 6.34 13.93 -7.45
CA ASP A 33 6.56 15.21 -6.77
C ASP A 33 6.62 15.04 -5.23
N ASP A 34 6.48 16.11 -4.45
CA ASP A 34 6.51 16.03 -2.97
C ASP A 34 5.14 15.72 -2.35
N GLY A 35 4.04 15.73 -3.12
CA GLY A 35 2.68 15.68 -2.57
C GLY A 35 2.33 14.32 -1.95
N ILE A 36 2.60 13.22 -2.65
CA ILE A 36 2.36 11.87 -2.11
C ILE A 36 3.34 11.58 -0.97
N GLU A 37 4.57 12.11 -1.03
CA GLU A 37 5.57 11.96 0.04
C GLU A 37 5.11 12.63 1.34
N GLU A 38 4.58 13.85 1.27
CA GLU A 38 4.03 14.55 2.44
C GLU A 38 2.87 13.77 3.06
N LEU A 39 1.93 13.32 2.22
CA LEU A 39 0.78 12.53 2.68
C LEU A 39 1.22 11.19 3.30
N ALA A 40 2.17 10.50 2.66
CA ALA A 40 2.71 9.24 3.16
C ALA A 40 3.40 9.40 4.53
N THR A 41 4.15 10.49 4.71
CA THR A 41 4.81 10.82 5.98
C THR A 41 3.78 11.03 7.09
N LYS A 42 2.73 11.81 6.83
CA LYS A 42 1.64 12.03 7.80
C LYS A 42 0.91 10.73 8.15
N ILE A 43 0.62 9.87 7.17
CA ILE A 43 0.01 8.56 7.41
C ILE A 43 0.93 7.68 8.28
N ALA A 44 2.24 7.69 8.02
CA ALA A 44 3.21 6.92 8.80
C ALA A 44 3.23 7.39 10.26
N ASP A 45 3.23 8.70 10.50
CA ASP A 45 3.17 9.29 11.85
C ASP A 45 1.90 8.88 12.60
N HIS A 46 0.74 8.92 11.95
CA HIS A 46 -0.55 8.55 12.57
C HIS A 46 -0.71 7.03 12.79
N THR A 47 0.07 6.20 12.10
CA THR A 47 0.00 4.74 12.19
C THR A 47 1.16 4.12 12.97
N ASP A 48 2.15 4.92 13.42
CA ASP A 48 3.43 4.44 13.96
C ASP A 48 4.09 3.40 13.02
N SER A 49 4.01 3.67 11.72
CA SER A 49 4.51 2.77 10.67
C SER A 49 5.88 3.20 10.17
N GLU A 50 6.65 2.24 9.71
CA GLU A 50 7.84 2.52 8.90
C GLU A 50 7.45 3.10 7.55
N LEU A 51 8.26 4.03 7.05
CA LEU A 51 8.09 4.69 5.76
C LEU A 51 9.10 4.14 4.75
N PHE A 52 8.62 3.67 3.59
CA PHE A 52 9.45 3.16 2.51
C PHE A 52 9.10 3.84 1.18
N ARG A 53 10.09 4.52 0.59
CA ARG A 53 9.95 5.13 -0.74
C ARG A 53 10.39 4.16 -1.84
N ILE A 54 9.51 3.95 -2.81
CA ILE A 54 9.83 3.27 -4.07
C ILE A 54 10.62 4.25 -4.95
N VAL A 55 11.92 3.99 -5.11
CA VAL A 55 12.81 4.82 -5.94
C VAL A 55 13.25 4.03 -7.17
N PRO A 56 12.83 4.41 -8.39
CA PRO A 56 13.41 3.88 -9.62
C PRO A 56 14.90 4.26 -9.73
N LYS A 57 15.76 3.32 -10.16
CA LYS A 57 17.19 3.60 -10.44
C LYS A 57 17.40 4.62 -11.55
N LYS A 58 16.39 4.83 -12.39
CA LYS A 58 16.38 5.82 -13.44
C LYS A 58 15.18 6.71 -13.24
N ASP A 59 15.42 8.02 -13.19
CA ASP A 59 14.36 9.02 -13.12
C ASP A 59 13.61 9.07 -14.46
N TYR A 60 12.31 8.80 -14.41
CA TYR A 60 11.38 8.83 -15.55
C TYR A 60 10.44 10.03 -15.50
N SER A 61 10.54 10.93 -14.51
CA SER A 61 9.61 12.05 -14.31
C SER A 61 9.55 12.97 -15.52
N SER A 62 10.67 13.18 -16.21
CA SER A 62 10.71 13.98 -17.45
C SER A 62 9.94 13.36 -18.63
N LEU A 63 9.80 12.03 -18.68
CA LEU A 63 9.00 11.33 -19.70
C LEU A 63 7.52 11.36 -19.33
N ASN A 64 7.19 11.13 -18.06
CA ASN A 64 5.82 11.23 -17.55
C ASN A 64 5.26 12.64 -17.79
N GLU A 65 6.03 13.69 -17.46
CA GLU A 65 5.65 15.08 -17.70
C GLU A 65 5.37 15.36 -19.19
N LYS A 66 6.15 14.77 -20.10
CA LYS A 66 5.89 14.88 -21.54
C LYS A 66 4.57 14.22 -21.94
N ILE A 67 4.29 13.03 -21.42
CA ILE A 67 3.05 12.29 -21.69
C ILE A 67 1.83 13.07 -21.19
N ASP A 68 1.88 13.58 -19.95
CA ASP A 68 0.77 14.34 -19.37
C ASP A 68 0.52 15.64 -20.13
N ASN A 69 1.58 16.30 -20.61
CA ASN A 69 1.47 17.46 -21.48
C ASN A 69 1.22 17.13 -22.95
N LYS A 70 0.96 15.86 -23.30
CA LYS A 70 0.71 15.38 -24.67
C LYS A 70 1.81 15.78 -25.67
N LYS A 71 3.06 15.85 -25.20
CA LYS A 71 4.24 16.10 -26.01
C LYS A 71 4.67 14.81 -26.71
N GLU A 72 5.16 14.91 -27.94
CA GLU A 72 5.72 13.77 -28.66
C GLU A 72 7.03 13.29 -27.98
N LEU A 73 7.16 11.98 -27.86
CA LEU A 73 8.38 11.32 -27.41
C LEU A 73 9.26 10.96 -28.62
N SER A 74 10.57 11.12 -28.48
CA SER A 74 11.54 10.65 -29.48
C SER A 74 11.60 9.12 -29.55
N ALA A 75 12.16 8.58 -30.64
CA ALA A 75 12.32 7.13 -30.80
C ALA A 75 13.18 6.51 -29.70
N GLU A 76 14.21 7.21 -29.24
CA GLU A 76 15.05 6.82 -28.11
C GLU A 76 14.27 6.81 -26.79
N GLU A 77 13.40 7.80 -26.54
CA GLU A 77 12.54 7.86 -25.36
C GLU A 77 11.47 6.76 -25.38
N ILE A 78 10.89 6.48 -26.54
CA ILE A 78 9.96 5.35 -26.73
C ILE A 78 10.69 4.03 -26.45
N LYS A 79 11.89 3.85 -27.00
CA LYS A 79 12.71 2.65 -26.77
C LYS A 79 13.08 2.50 -25.29
N ASP A 80 13.35 3.60 -24.60
CA ASP A 80 13.67 3.61 -23.18
C ASP A 80 12.46 3.28 -22.30
N MET A 81 11.26 3.79 -22.63
CA MET A 81 10.01 3.36 -22.00
C MET A 81 9.69 1.88 -22.25
N GLN A 82 10.02 1.38 -23.44
CA GLN A 82 9.82 -0.03 -23.82
C GLN A 82 10.93 -0.94 -23.26
N SER A 83 12.00 -0.37 -22.72
CA SER A 83 13.09 -1.12 -22.12
C SER A 83 12.59 -1.74 -20.81
N THR A 84 12.70 -3.06 -20.67
CA THR A 84 12.42 -3.79 -19.42
C THR A 84 13.43 -3.50 -18.30
N SER A 85 14.18 -2.39 -18.40
CA SER A 85 15.27 -1.98 -17.51
C SER A 85 14.79 -1.17 -16.31
N LEU A 86 13.48 -1.08 -16.06
CA LEU A 86 12.99 -0.49 -14.83
C LEU A 86 13.51 -1.33 -13.66
N LEU A 87 14.38 -0.72 -12.86
CA LEU A 87 14.96 -1.29 -11.66
C LEU A 87 14.65 -0.35 -10.50
N LEU A 88 14.49 -0.90 -9.30
CA LEU A 88 14.38 -0.11 -8.08
C LEU A 88 15.74 -0.04 -7.39
N GLU A 89 16.03 1.07 -6.70
CA GLU A 89 17.23 1.20 -5.86
C GLU A 89 17.24 0.13 -4.78
N GLN A 90 16.11 -0.05 -4.12
CA GLN A 90 15.80 -1.13 -3.19
C GLN A 90 14.45 -1.74 -3.57
N SER A 91 14.41 -3.06 -3.72
CA SER A 91 13.20 -3.78 -4.12
C SER A 91 12.41 -4.34 -2.94
N VAL A 92 13.08 -4.66 -1.83
CA VAL A 92 12.47 -5.28 -0.63
C VAL A 92 12.80 -4.41 0.59
N PRO A 93 11.78 -3.88 1.31
CA PRO A 93 11.98 -3.19 2.59
C PRO A 93 12.55 -4.12 3.67
N ASP A 94 13.33 -3.59 4.60
CA ASP A 94 14.05 -4.39 5.62
C ASP A 94 13.08 -5.23 6.49
N ASP A 95 11.92 -4.67 6.86
CA ASP A 95 10.94 -5.33 7.74
C ASP A 95 9.69 -5.84 6.98
N TRP A 96 9.83 -6.07 5.68
CA TRP A 96 8.71 -6.49 4.81
C TRP A 96 7.95 -7.71 5.33
N ASP A 97 8.65 -8.74 5.81
CA ASP A 97 8.04 -10.00 6.24
C ASP A 97 7.28 -9.88 7.57
N GLU A 98 7.57 -8.84 8.36
CA GLU A 98 6.93 -8.61 9.66
C GLU A 98 5.61 -7.84 9.52
N CYS A 99 5.49 -7.04 8.44
CA CYS A 99 4.37 -6.13 8.18
C CYS A 99 3.20 -6.84 7.50
N ASP A 100 2.06 -6.86 8.17
CA ASP A 100 0.84 -7.49 7.68
C ASP A 100 -0.09 -6.49 6.96
N THR A 101 0.04 -5.19 7.28
CA THR A 101 -0.73 -4.09 6.67
C THR A 101 0.20 -3.12 5.93
N ILE A 102 -0.09 -2.87 4.66
CA ILE A 102 0.68 -1.99 3.78
C ILE A 102 -0.23 -0.86 3.31
N TYR A 103 0.01 0.36 3.79
CA TYR A 103 -0.56 1.56 3.17
C TYR A 103 0.28 1.86 1.93
N ILE A 104 -0.35 1.94 0.76
CA ILE A 104 0.38 2.07 -0.52
C ILE A 104 -0.02 3.34 -1.28
N GLY A 105 0.91 4.30 -1.34
CA GLY A 105 0.71 5.62 -1.92
C GLY A 105 1.28 5.74 -3.32
N PHE A 106 0.53 6.34 -4.24
CA PHE A 106 1.05 6.68 -5.57
C PHE A 106 0.19 7.75 -6.24
N PRO A 107 0.76 8.58 -7.12
CA PRO A 107 -0.01 9.46 -7.97
C PRO A 107 -0.84 8.64 -8.97
N VAL A 108 -2.05 9.13 -9.27
CA VAL A 108 -2.88 8.58 -10.35
C VAL A 108 -2.84 9.55 -11.53
N SER A 109 -2.22 9.13 -12.62
CA SER A 109 -2.12 9.93 -13.86
C SER A 109 -3.37 9.83 -14.74
N SER A 110 -3.37 10.56 -15.86
CA SER A 110 -4.43 10.49 -16.89
C SER A 110 -4.61 9.09 -17.51
N VAL A 111 -3.59 8.23 -17.39
CA VAL A 111 -3.69 6.80 -17.61
C VAL A 111 -4.18 6.19 -16.30
N MET A 112 -5.42 5.72 -16.26
CA MET A 112 -6.11 5.17 -15.06
C MET A 112 -5.51 3.84 -14.52
N ALA A 113 -4.18 3.73 -14.50
CA ALA A 113 -3.42 2.59 -14.01
C ALA A 113 -2.38 3.09 -12.99
N ALA A 114 -2.00 2.22 -12.06
CA ALA A 114 -0.93 2.55 -11.12
C ALA A 114 0.43 2.72 -11.83
N PRO A 115 1.34 3.58 -11.32
CA PRO A 115 2.65 3.78 -11.92
C PRO A 115 3.46 2.48 -12.05
N ALA A 116 4.23 2.36 -13.13
CA ALA A 116 5.08 1.19 -13.37
C ALA A 116 6.03 0.83 -12.21
N PRO A 117 6.64 1.80 -11.49
CA PRO A 117 7.44 1.50 -10.29
C PRO A 117 6.68 0.76 -9.19
N VAL A 118 5.41 1.09 -8.98
CA VAL A 118 4.53 0.42 -8.01
C VAL A 118 4.25 -1.02 -8.45
N ALA A 119 3.90 -1.20 -9.72
CA ALA A 119 3.65 -2.53 -10.27
C ALA A 119 4.89 -3.44 -10.20
N LEU A 120 6.08 -2.87 -10.46
CA LEU A 120 7.36 -3.55 -10.34
C LEU A 120 7.67 -3.91 -8.88
N PHE A 121 7.54 -2.97 -7.95
CA PHE A 121 7.71 -3.21 -6.51
C PHE A 121 6.86 -4.42 -6.05
N LEU A 122 5.57 -4.40 -6.38
CA LEU A 122 4.65 -5.49 -6.02
C LEU A 122 5.02 -6.82 -6.70
N SER A 123 5.65 -6.81 -7.88
CA SER A 123 6.10 -8.04 -8.54
C SER A 123 7.36 -8.66 -7.92
N GLN A 124 8.13 -7.86 -7.18
CA GLN A 124 9.42 -8.25 -6.59
C GLN A 124 9.31 -8.71 -5.13
N ASN A 125 8.11 -8.64 -4.53
CA ASN A 125 7.86 -8.95 -3.12
C ASN A 125 6.81 -10.07 -2.96
N ASP A 126 6.92 -10.87 -1.89
CA ASP A 126 5.84 -11.80 -1.52
C ASP A 126 4.67 -11.00 -0.90
N LEU A 127 3.49 -11.15 -1.49
CA LEU A 127 2.28 -10.42 -1.13
C LEU A 127 1.33 -11.26 -0.28
N LYS A 128 1.67 -12.52 0.00
CA LYS A 128 0.80 -13.42 0.78
C LYS A 128 0.55 -12.88 2.18
N ASN A 129 -0.69 -13.04 2.62
CA ASN A 129 -1.16 -12.65 3.96
C ASN A 129 -1.03 -11.15 4.27
N LYS A 130 -0.75 -10.31 3.26
CA LYS A 130 -0.70 -8.86 3.41
C LYS A 130 -2.02 -8.22 3.01
N THR A 131 -2.38 -7.17 3.73
CA THR A 131 -3.50 -6.29 3.42
C THR A 131 -2.95 -4.99 2.83
N PHE A 132 -3.44 -4.60 1.65
CA PHE A 132 -3.02 -3.39 0.95
C PHE A 132 -4.11 -2.33 1.04
N ILE A 133 -3.77 -1.14 1.52
CA ILE A 133 -4.68 -0.01 1.69
C ILE A 133 -4.16 1.14 0.81
N PRO A 134 -4.69 1.31 -0.42
CA PRO A 134 -4.16 2.31 -1.34
C PRO A 134 -4.56 3.73 -0.95
N PHE A 135 -3.72 4.69 -1.25
CA PHE A 135 -4.04 6.11 -1.12
C PHE A 135 -3.44 6.95 -2.26
N THR A 136 -4.08 8.07 -2.56
CA THR A 136 -3.61 9.06 -3.54
C THR A 136 -4.10 10.45 -3.14
N ILE A 137 -3.53 11.48 -3.76
CA ILE A 137 -4.18 12.79 -3.90
C ILE A 137 -4.95 12.77 -5.23
N GLY A 138 -6.23 13.14 -5.24
CA GLY A 138 -7.09 13.10 -6.43
C GLY A 138 -8.51 12.63 -6.14
N THR A 139 -9.10 11.84 -7.05
CA THR A 139 -10.47 11.35 -6.94
C THR A 139 -10.53 9.86 -6.60
N GLN A 140 -11.59 9.44 -5.90
CA GLN A 140 -11.78 8.04 -5.51
C GLN A 140 -11.94 7.13 -6.75
N ASP A 141 -12.69 7.57 -7.76
CA ASP A 141 -12.85 6.82 -9.02
C ASP A 141 -11.50 6.54 -9.72
N ALA A 142 -10.57 7.50 -9.66
CA ALA A 142 -9.24 7.34 -10.23
C ALA A 142 -8.40 6.34 -9.43
N LEU A 143 -8.47 6.41 -8.09
CA LEU A 143 -7.84 5.44 -7.20
C LEU A 143 -8.38 4.03 -7.43
N ASP A 144 -9.69 3.87 -7.56
CA ASP A 144 -10.34 2.57 -7.76
C ASP A 144 -9.92 1.92 -9.09
N HIS A 145 -9.88 2.68 -10.19
CA HIS A 145 -9.36 2.16 -11.45
C HIS A 145 -7.87 1.78 -11.36
N ALA A 146 -7.05 2.64 -10.72
CA ALA A 146 -5.64 2.35 -10.54
C ALA A 146 -5.43 1.09 -9.68
N ARG A 147 -6.22 0.92 -8.61
CA ARG A 147 -6.26 -0.28 -7.75
C ARG A 147 -6.64 -1.52 -8.56
N GLU A 148 -7.65 -1.45 -9.42
CA GLU A 148 -8.04 -2.58 -10.28
C GLU A 148 -6.87 -3.07 -11.16
N SER A 149 -6.09 -2.14 -11.74
CA SER A 149 -4.89 -2.47 -12.51
C SER A 149 -3.85 -3.25 -11.70
N LEU A 150 -3.80 -3.03 -10.38
CA LEU A 150 -2.90 -3.71 -9.46
C LEU A 150 -3.42 -5.06 -8.98
N THR A 151 -4.71 -5.37 -9.16
CA THR A 151 -5.34 -6.61 -8.63
C THR A 151 -5.44 -7.75 -9.65
N PHE A 152 -5.11 -7.50 -10.91
CA PHE A 152 -5.29 -8.47 -12.00
C PHE A 152 -4.54 -9.79 -11.73
N ASN A 153 -5.19 -10.92 -12.10
CA ASN A 153 -4.75 -12.32 -11.96
C ASN A 153 -4.88 -13.02 -10.60
N GLY A 154 -5.58 -12.46 -9.60
CA GLY A 154 -5.91 -13.21 -8.36
C GLY A 154 -4.71 -13.63 -7.49
N ALA A 155 -3.48 -13.30 -7.93
CA ALA A 155 -2.22 -13.44 -7.21
C ALA A 155 -2.02 -12.34 -6.15
N ARG A 156 -2.88 -11.31 -6.17
CA ARG A 156 -2.79 -10.10 -5.33
C ARG A 156 -4.09 -9.93 -4.57
N LYS A 157 -4.38 -10.85 -3.64
CA LYS A 157 -5.52 -10.76 -2.70
C LYS A 157 -5.13 -9.82 -1.55
N GLY A 158 -6.13 -9.27 -0.85
CA GLY A 158 -5.90 -8.43 0.35
C GLY A 158 -6.02 -6.92 0.11
N TRP A 159 -6.52 -6.47 -1.04
CA TRP A 159 -6.74 -5.04 -1.28
C TRP A 159 -8.02 -4.54 -0.61
N LYS A 160 -7.90 -3.47 0.19
CA LYS A 160 -9.03 -2.64 0.64
C LYS A 160 -9.29 -1.52 -0.39
N ASP A 161 -10.43 -0.84 -0.24
CA ASP A 161 -10.83 0.25 -1.14
C ASP A 161 -9.87 1.45 -1.08
N GLY A 162 -9.29 1.72 0.09
CA GLY A 162 -8.36 2.83 0.27
C GLY A 162 -9.04 4.19 0.35
N LYS A 163 -8.27 5.27 0.11
CA LYS A 163 -8.80 6.65 0.11
C LYS A 163 -8.06 7.57 -0.84
N ALA A 164 -8.81 8.28 -1.67
CA ALA A 164 -8.32 9.47 -2.34
C ALA A 164 -8.54 10.71 -1.46
N PHE A 165 -7.48 11.50 -1.31
CA PHE A 165 -7.49 12.76 -0.58
C PHE A 165 -7.62 13.94 -1.55
N PRO A 166 -8.38 15.00 -1.21
CA PRO A 166 -8.37 16.23 -1.99
C PRO A 166 -6.99 16.92 -1.86
N GLU A 167 -6.61 17.79 -2.80
CA GLU A 167 -5.31 18.51 -2.76
C GLU A 167 -5.10 19.31 -1.46
N ASN A 168 -6.19 19.78 -0.85
CA ASN A 168 -6.19 20.57 0.39
C ASN A 168 -6.61 19.75 1.62
N TYR A 169 -6.24 18.46 1.67
CA TYR A 169 -6.52 17.59 2.80
C TYR A 169 -5.98 18.16 4.13
N THR A 170 -6.56 17.71 5.23
CA THR A 170 -6.18 18.11 6.59
C THR A 170 -5.66 16.93 7.41
N ASP A 171 -4.86 17.21 8.44
CA ASP A 171 -4.37 16.18 9.37
C ASP A 171 -5.52 15.44 10.05
N LEU A 172 -6.62 16.13 10.34
CA LEU A 172 -7.83 15.52 10.91
C LEU A 172 -8.44 14.49 9.95
N GLU A 173 -8.51 14.77 8.65
CA GLU A 173 -9.04 13.81 7.67
C GLU A 173 -8.16 12.57 7.52
N ILE A 174 -6.84 12.71 7.73
CA ILE A 174 -5.90 11.59 7.75
C ILE A 174 -6.12 10.76 9.02
N GLU A 175 -6.18 11.40 10.18
CA GLU A 175 -6.40 10.75 11.47
C GLU A 175 -7.72 9.96 11.48
N GLU A 176 -8.82 10.58 11.07
CA GLU A 176 -10.14 9.94 11.01
C GLU A 176 -10.14 8.72 10.09
N TRP A 177 -9.47 8.81 8.94
CA TRP A 177 -9.37 7.70 8.00
C TRP A 177 -8.52 6.56 8.53
N VAL A 178 -7.33 6.85 9.05
CA VAL A 178 -6.43 5.84 9.63
C VAL A 178 -7.11 5.10 10.78
N HIS A 179 -7.78 5.83 11.67
CA HIS A 179 -8.54 5.23 12.77
C HIS A 179 -9.62 4.28 12.25
N ALA A 180 -10.42 4.72 11.27
CA ALA A 180 -11.45 3.90 10.67
C ALA A 180 -10.91 2.64 9.96
N GLU A 181 -9.67 2.66 9.46
CA GLU A 181 -9.05 1.49 8.85
C GLU A 181 -8.50 0.47 9.86
N ASN A 182 -8.09 0.93 11.03
CA ASN A 182 -7.59 0.09 12.12
C ASN A 182 -8.70 -0.56 12.96
N GLU A 183 -9.92 -0.02 12.92
CA GLU A 183 -11.09 -0.57 13.62
C GLU A 183 -11.84 -1.68 12.86
N LYS A 184 -11.51 -1.93 11.59
CA LYS A 184 -12.15 -2.93 10.72
C LYS A 184 -11.44 -4.29 10.74
#